data_AF-A0A2E8HBF1-F1
#
_entry.id   AF-A0A2E8HBF1-F1
#
_cell.length_a   1.000
_cell.length_b   1.000
_cell.length_c   1.000
_cell.angle_alpha   90.00
_cell.angle_beta   90.00
_cell.angle_gamma   90.00
#
_symmetry.space_group_name_H-M   'P 1'
#
loop_
_entity.id
_entity.type
_entity.pdbx_description
1 polymer ?
#
loop_
_entity_poly.entity_id
_entity_poly.type
_entity_poly.pdbx_seq_one_letter_code
_entity_poly.pdbx_strand_id
1 'polypeptide(L)'
;MSAVSLDGNAVRAERLARHGLTRPVEDEAGYLDLFSRLQPVSPQANSYPGSPPRLMHRTSGCADDELADELRGQRQLVKGRFQGGTVATSGLMNWPCTRRPIAVPWPGWTSGRKP
;
A
#
# COMPACT_ATOMS: atom_id res chain seq x y z
N MET A 1 -24.41 -6.59 28.19
CA MET A 1 -23.90 -6.17 26.88
C MET A 1 -24.85 -6.70 25.82
N SER A 2 -25.66 -5.84 25.21
CA SER A 2 -26.60 -6.22 24.14
C SER A 2 -25.82 -6.53 22.86
N ALA A 3 -26.15 -7.65 22.20
CA ALA A 3 -25.53 -8.01 20.93
C ALA A 3 -25.99 -7.02 19.83
N VAL A 4 -25.02 -6.34 19.21
CA VAL A 4 -25.28 -5.50 18.04
C VAL A 4 -25.44 -6.42 16.84
N SER A 5 -26.66 -6.54 16.33
CA SER A 5 -26.95 -7.16 15.04
C SER A 5 -26.54 -6.18 13.93
N LEU A 6 -25.55 -6.54 13.13
CA LEU A 6 -25.12 -5.76 11.97
C LEU A 6 -25.63 -6.42 10.69
N ASP A 7 -26.34 -5.66 9.86
CA ASP A 7 -26.70 -6.09 8.52
C ASP A 7 -25.43 -6.30 7.67
N GLY A 8 -25.37 -7.42 6.97
CA GLY A 8 -24.23 -7.78 6.12
C GLY A 8 -24.01 -6.79 4.98
N ASN A 9 -25.08 -6.19 4.44
CA ASN A 9 -24.95 -5.18 3.40
C ASN A 9 -24.44 -3.85 3.96
N ALA A 10 -24.90 -3.43 5.14
CA ALA A 10 -24.36 -2.28 5.84
C ALA A 10 -22.85 -2.43 6.10
N VAL A 11 -22.39 -3.61 6.54
CA VAL A 11 -20.95 -3.87 6.74
C VAL A 11 -20.15 -3.79 5.44
N ARG A 12 -20.69 -4.32 4.33
CA ARG A 12 -20.03 -4.23 3.02
C ARG A 12 -19.96 -2.79 2.52
N ALA A 13 -21.05 -2.04 2.63
CA ALA A 13 -21.10 -0.63 2.22
C ALA A 13 -20.06 0.20 2.99
N GLU A 14 -19.96 0.01 4.31
CA GLU A 14 -18.97 0.67 5.14
C GLU A 14 -17.54 0.28 4.75
N ARG A 15 -17.28 -0.99 4.44
CA ARG A 15 -15.96 -1.43 3.95
C ARG A 15 -15.61 -0.77 2.61
N LEU A 16 -16.54 -0.72 1.67
CA LEU A 16 -16.32 -0.05 0.38
C LEU A 16 -16.00 1.44 0.56
N ALA A 17 -16.71 2.11 1.47
CA ALA A 17 -16.45 3.50 1.82
C ALA A 17 -15.04 3.69 2.43
N ARG A 18 -14.66 2.84 3.39
CA ARG A 18 -13.32 2.88 4.01
C ARG A 18 -12.19 2.62 3.02
N HIS A 19 -12.43 1.79 2.01
CA HIS A 19 -11.47 1.49 0.96
C HIS A 19 -11.44 2.54 -0.17
N GLY A 20 -12.21 3.62 -0.08
CA GLY A 20 -12.26 4.68 -1.09
C GLY A 20 -12.87 4.23 -2.42
N LEU A 21 -13.69 3.17 -2.42
CA LEU A 21 -14.29 2.59 -3.63
C LEU A 21 -15.65 3.21 -3.98
N THR A 22 -16.29 3.90 -3.05
CA THR A 22 -17.59 4.57 -3.26
C THR A 22 -17.43 6.01 -3.74
N ARG A 23 -16.36 6.69 -3.33
CA ARG A 23 -16.08 8.08 -3.68
C ARG A 23 -14.58 8.23 -3.94
N PRO A 24 -14.17 8.45 -5.21
CA PRO A 24 -12.80 8.77 -5.54
C PRO A 24 -12.33 10.05 -4.84
N VAL A 25 -11.05 10.10 -4.55
CA VAL A 25 -10.37 11.27 -4.00
C VAL A 25 -9.92 12.18 -5.14
N GLU A 26 -10.03 13.49 -4.90
CA GLU A 26 -9.76 14.52 -5.90
C GLU A 26 -8.47 15.30 -5.62
N ASP A 27 -8.00 15.32 -4.37
CA ASP A 27 -6.88 16.13 -3.91
C ASP A 27 -5.70 15.31 -3.35
N GLU A 28 -4.56 15.98 -3.24
CA GLU A 28 -3.31 15.41 -2.73
C GLU A 28 -3.44 14.97 -1.26
N ALA A 29 -4.07 15.81 -0.43
CA ALA A 29 -4.25 15.53 0.99
C ALA A 29 -5.12 14.29 1.23
N GLY A 30 -6.22 14.14 0.49
CA GLY A 30 -7.04 12.94 0.56
C GLY A 30 -6.29 11.72 0.01
N TYR A 31 -5.44 11.88 -0.99
CA TYR A 31 -4.62 10.78 -1.50
C TYR A 31 -3.70 10.27 -0.41
N LEU A 32 -2.98 11.16 0.29
CA LEU A 32 -2.05 10.80 1.36
C LEU A 32 -2.77 10.10 2.51
N ASP A 33 -3.95 10.58 2.90
CA ASP A 33 -4.78 9.94 3.92
C ASP A 33 -5.24 8.54 3.48
N LEU A 34 -5.77 8.42 2.26
CA LEU A 34 -6.23 7.13 1.74
C LEU A 34 -5.07 6.14 1.57
N PHE A 35 -3.94 6.60 1.04
CA PHE A 35 -2.72 5.81 0.90
C PHE A 35 -2.27 5.30 2.25
N SER A 36 -2.20 6.16 3.26
CA SER A 36 -1.84 5.82 4.64
C SER A 36 -2.75 4.74 5.24
N ARG A 37 -4.06 4.82 5.00
CA ARG A 37 -5.04 3.83 5.47
C ARG A 37 -4.93 2.48 4.76
N LEU A 38 -4.52 2.47 3.49
CA LEU A 38 -4.45 1.27 2.67
C LEU A 38 -3.07 0.58 2.69
N GLN A 39 -2.13 1.08 3.49
CA GLN A 39 -0.81 0.47 3.60
C GLN A 39 -0.88 -0.93 4.23
N PRO A 40 -0.10 -1.89 3.70
CA PRO A 40 0.83 -1.77 2.58
C PRO A 40 0.14 -1.91 1.20
N VAL A 41 0.48 -1.03 0.25
CA VAL A 41 -0.14 -0.98 -1.07
C VAL A 41 0.66 -1.81 -2.08
N SER A 42 0.01 -2.79 -2.71
CA SER A 42 0.64 -3.61 -3.74
C SER A 42 0.91 -2.82 -5.03
N PRO A 43 2.03 -3.07 -5.74
CA PRO A 43 2.25 -2.53 -7.07
C PRO A 43 1.18 -3.04 -8.03
N GLN A 44 0.91 -2.25 -9.07
CA GLN A 44 0.04 -2.69 -10.16
C GLN A 44 0.62 -3.94 -10.83
N ALA A 45 -0.25 -4.87 -11.23
CA ALA A 45 0.16 -6.04 -12.00
C ALA A 45 0.89 -5.61 -13.29
N ASN A 46 1.96 -6.31 -13.65
CA ASN A 46 2.81 -6.01 -14.80
C ASN A 46 3.44 -4.59 -14.80
N SER A 47 3.55 -3.94 -13.63
CA SER A 47 4.32 -2.70 -13.52
C SER A 47 5.82 -2.97 -13.71
N TYR A 48 6.54 -2.06 -14.37
CA TYR A 48 7.99 -2.16 -14.51
C TYR A 48 8.70 -2.06 -13.14
N PRO A 49 9.90 -2.66 -13.00
CA PRO A 49 10.69 -2.55 -11.77
C PRO A 49 10.98 -1.09 -11.42
N GLY A 50 10.47 -0.63 -10.27
CA GLY A 50 10.67 0.74 -9.79
C GLY A 50 9.47 1.66 -9.97
N SER A 51 8.43 1.21 -10.67
CA SER A 51 7.17 1.95 -10.77
C SER A 51 6.53 2.15 -9.39
N PRO A 52 6.06 3.37 -9.06
CA PRO A 52 5.39 3.64 -7.80
C PRO A 52 4.04 2.90 -7.70
N PRO A 53 3.56 2.60 -6.48
CA PRO A 53 2.21 2.07 -6.27
C PRO A 53 1.16 3.12 -6.68
N ARG A 54 0.04 2.67 -7.24
CA ARG A 54 -1.07 3.54 -7.66
C ARG A 54 -2.35 3.11 -6.95
N LEU A 55 -3.20 4.07 -6.59
CA LEU A 55 -4.45 3.77 -5.87
C LEU A 55 -5.62 3.41 -6.80
N MET A 56 -5.40 3.37 -8.13
CA MET A 56 -6.23 2.74 -9.17
C MET A 56 -7.75 2.84 -8.96
N HIS A 57 -8.42 3.71 -9.73
CA HIS A 57 -9.87 3.96 -9.69
C HIS A 57 -10.39 4.57 -8.37
N ARG A 58 -9.50 4.87 -7.43
CA ARG A 58 -9.81 5.57 -6.16
C ARG A 58 -9.44 7.05 -6.21
N THR A 59 -8.85 7.50 -7.31
CA THR A 59 -8.43 8.87 -7.56
C THR A 59 -9.03 9.32 -8.89
N SER A 60 -9.60 10.52 -8.94
CA SER A 60 -10.22 11.08 -10.16
C SER A 60 -9.57 12.37 -10.64
N GLY A 61 -8.83 13.08 -9.77
CA GLY A 61 -8.28 14.40 -10.09
C GLY A 61 -6.83 14.65 -9.66
N CYS A 62 -6.23 13.79 -8.82
CA CYS A 62 -4.84 13.95 -8.41
C CYS A 62 -3.89 13.17 -9.34
N ALA A 63 -2.77 13.78 -9.73
CA ALA A 63 -1.65 13.10 -10.39
C ALA A 63 -0.95 12.17 -9.38
N ASP A 64 -1.58 11.03 -9.11
CA ASP A 64 -1.16 10.09 -8.06
C ASP A 64 0.18 9.43 -8.33
N ASP A 65 0.62 9.42 -9.58
CA ASP A 65 1.94 8.98 -10.01
C ASP A 65 3.03 10.00 -9.74
N GLU A 66 2.83 11.28 -10.09
CA GLU A 66 3.79 12.35 -9.81
C GLU A 66 4.10 12.47 -8.32
N LEU A 67 3.04 12.48 -7.50
CA LEU A 67 3.20 12.55 -6.05
C LEU A 67 3.90 11.31 -5.47
N ALA A 68 3.54 10.12 -5.93
CA ALA A 68 4.17 8.90 -5.44
C ALA A 68 5.65 8.82 -5.84
N ASP A 69 6.02 9.31 -7.03
CA ASP A 69 7.40 9.42 -7.46
C ASP A 69 8.19 10.46 -6.65
N GLU A 70 7.58 11.61 -6.33
CA GLU A 70 8.16 12.61 -5.45
C GLU A 70 8.45 12.03 -4.06
N LEU A 71 7.45 11.41 -3.41
CA LEU A 71 7.59 10.80 -2.10
C LEU A 71 8.64 9.68 -2.10
N ARG A 72 8.77 8.94 -3.21
CA ARG A 72 9.83 7.95 -3.40
C ARG A 72 11.20 8.60 -3.52
N GLY A 73 11.34 9.68 -4.29
CA GLY A 73 12.56 10.48 -4.41
C GLY A 73 13.02 11.04 -3.06
N GLN A 74 12.08 11.45 -2.22
CA GLN A 74 12.31 11.90 -0.85
C GLN A 74 12.53 10.75 0.16
N ARG A 75 12.51 9.49 -0.30
CA ARG A 75 12.64 8.28 0.53
C ARG A 75 11.54 8.12 1.58
N GLN A 76 10.39 8.78 1.42
CA GLN A 76 9.25 8.64 2.31
C GLN A 76 8.44 7.37 2.04
N LEU A 77 8.62 6.75 0.87
CA LEU A 77 8.04 5.45 0.52
C LEU A 77 9.11 4.35 0.54
N VAL A 78 8.82 3.24 1.23
CA VAL A 78 9.66 2.05 1.27
C VAL A 78 8.96 0.90 0.59
N LYS A 79 9.69 0.25 -0.33
CA LYS A 79 9.28 -1.00 -0.95
C LYS A 79 9.88 -2.16 -0.19
N GLY A 80 9.07 -3.14 0.18
CA GLY A 80 9.49 -4.27 0.99
C GLY A 80 8.61 -5.49 0.79
N ARG A 81 8.96 -6.58 1.49
CA ARG A 81 8.10 -7.76 1.63
C ARG A 81 7.27 -7.60 2.89
N PHE A 82 5.96 -7.68 2.74
CA PHE A 82 5.01 -7.54 3.82
C PHE A 82 4.37 -8.89 4.16
N GLN A 83 3.39 -8.90 5.06
CA GLN A 83 2.70 -10.11 5.50
C GLN A 83 2.23 -10.95 4.29
N GLY A 84 2.53 -12.26 4.33
CA GLY A 84 2.27 -13.17 3.20
C GLY A 84 3.38 -13.21 2.14
N GLY A 85 4.49 -12.49 2.34
CA GLY A 85 5.66 -12.51 1.43
C GLY A 85 5.51 -11.65 0.18
N THR A 86 4.37 -10.98 0.02
CA THR A 86 4.04 -10.11 -1.12
C THR A 86 4.86 -8.83 -1.08
N VAL A 87 5.33 -8.40 -2.25
CA VAL A 87 6.00 -7.12 -2.42
C VAL A 87 4.96 -6.02 -2.43
N ALA A 88 5.11 -5.05 -1.55
CA ALA A 88 4.25 -3.88 -1.47
C ALA A 88 5.07 -2.63 -1.12
N THR A 89 4.41 -1.49 -1.10
CA THR A 89 4.99 -0.20 -0.76
C THR A 89 4.24 0.39 0.42
N SER A 90 4.98 0.93 1.38
CA SER A 90 4.43 1.61 2.56
C SER A 90 5.14 2.94 2.76
N GLY A 91 4.41 3.93 3.27
CA GLY A 91 5.02 5.16 3.78
C GLY A 91 5.83 4.88 5.05
N LEU A 92 6.92 5.61 5.24
CA LEU A 92 7.72 5.61 6.46
C LEU A 92 6.92 6.12 7.67
N MET A 93 5.96 7.02 7.43
CA MET A 93 5.21 7.72 8.48
C MET A 93 4.34 6.77 9.34
N ASN A 94 3.96 5.61 8.80
CA ASN A 94 3.18 4.58 9.49
C ASN A 94 3.97 3.28 9.72
N TRP A 95 5.30 3.30 9.63
CA TRP A 95 6.09 2.10 9.90
C TRP A 95 6.27 1.89 11.41
N PRO A 96 5.58 0.92 12.05
CA PRO A 96 6.00 0.51 13.38
C PRO A 96 7.35 -0.19 13.22
N CYS A 97 8.43 0.44 13.70
CA CYS A 97 9.76 -0.16 13.83
C CYS A 97 9.78 -1.53 14.54
N THR A 98 8.64 -2.04 15.03
CA THR A 98 8.50 -3.26 15.81
C THR A 98 8.20 -4.53 15.01
N ARG A 99 7.90 -4.48 13.71
CA ARG A 99 7.82 -5.69 12.86
C ARG A 99 9.05 -5.77 11.96
N ARG A 100 10.01 -6.61 12.39
CA ARG A 100 11.17 -7.00 11.57
C ARG A 100 10.69 -7.36 10.16
N PRO A 101 11.33 -6.86 9.08
CA PRO A 101 11.11 -7.43 7.76
C PRO A 101 11.36 -8.93 7.89
N ILE A 102 10.40 -9.75 7.44
CA ILE A 102 10.61 -11.18 7.35
C ILE A 102 11.69 -11.35 6.28
N ALA A 103 12.94 -11.47 6.71
CA ALA A 103 14.04 -11.92 5.91
C ALA A 103 13.79 -13.40 5.62
N VAL A 104 12.87 -13.69 4.71
CA VAL A 104 12.84 -15.00 4.06
C VAL A 104 13.99 -14.97 3.06
N PRO A 105 15.05 -15.78 3.26
CA PRO A 105 16.11 -15.89 2.26
C PRO A 105 15.49 -16.33 0.93
N TRP A 106 15.88 -15.64 -0.15
CA TRP A 106 15.54 -16.05 -1.49
C TRP A 106 16.18 -17.43 -1.76
N PRO A 107 15.42 -18.46 -2.20
CA PRO A 107 15.99 -19.79 -2.46
C PRO A 107 16.99 -19.83 -3.64
N GLY A 108 17.18 -18.71 -4.35
CA GLY A 108 17.98 -18.63 -5.57
C GLY A 108 19.28 -17.82 -5.49
N TRP A 109 19.68 -17.33 -4.31
CA TRP A 109 20.92 -16.55 -4.17
C TRP A 109 21.95 -17.34 -3.36
N THR A 110 22.56 -18.35 -3.99
CA THR A 110 23.86 -18.84 -3.55
C THR A 110 24.86 -17.77 -3.93
N SER A 111 25.42 -17.08 -2.92
CA SER A 111 26.56 -16.20 -3.13
C SER A 111 27.69 -17.04 -3.73
N GLY A 112 27.90 -16.92 -5.04
CA GLY A 112 29.07 -17.46 -5.71
C GLY A 112 30.33 -16.76 -5.22
N ARG A 113 30.82 -17.16 -4.05
CA ARG A 113 32.27 -17.13 -3.79
C ARG A 113 32.85 -18.30 -4.58
N LYS A 114 33.43 -18.02 -5.73
CA LYS A 114 34.44 -18.91 -6.29
C LYS A 114 35.72 -18.76 -5.43
N PRO A 115 36.39 -19.87 -5.05
CA PRO A 115 37.77 -19.82 -4.59
C PRO A 115 38.71 -19.36 -5.72
#